data_AF-A0A9Q4GY01-F1
#
_entry.id   AF-A0A9Q4GY01-F1
#
_cell.length_a   1.000
_cell.length_b   1.000
_cell.length_c   1.000
_cell.angle_alpha   90.00
_cell.angle_beta   90.00
_cell.angle_gamma   90.00
#
_symmetry.space_group_name_H-M   'P 1'
#
loop_
_entity.id
_entity.type
_entity.pdbx_description
1 polymer ?
#
loop_
_entity_poly.entity_id
_entity_poly.type
_entity_poly.pdbx_seq_one_letter_code
_entity_poly.pdbx_strand_id
1 'polypeptide(L)' 'AQADEFTCASCFLVRHRSQVAKEKNGMLYCTDCEG' A
#
# COMPACT_ATOMS: atom_id res chain seq x y z
N ALA A 1 6.60 13.18 11.54
CA ALA A 1 7.03 11.80 11.24
C ALA A 1 6.20 11.33 10.06
N GLN A 2 6.85 10.98 8.95
CA GLN A 2 6.22 10.52 7.71
C GLN A 2 5.91 9.01 7.79
N ALA A 3 5.28 8.56 8.88
CA ALA A 3 5.13 7.13 9.19
C ALA A 3 3.94 6.47 8.47
N ASP A 4 3.18 7.27 7.73
CA ASP A 4 1.90 6.88 7.15
C ASP A 4 1.96 6.76 5.62
N GLU A 5 3.14 6.55 5.02
CA GLU A 5 3.29 6.30 3.58
C GLU A 5 3.84 4.89 3.32
N PHE A 6 3.39 4.26 2.23
CA PHE A 6 3.88 2.96 1.78
C PHE A 6 3.90 2.87 0.25
N THR A 7 4.73 2.01 -0.31
CA THR A 7 4.75 1.73 -1.75
C THR A 7 3.91 0.48 -2.04
N CYS A 8 2.89 0.61 -2.90
CA CYS A 8 2.08 -0.52 -3.32
C CYS A 8 2.89 -1.48 -4.20
N ALA A 9 2.87 -2.78 -3.89
CA ALA A 9 3.59 -3.80 -4.66
C ALA A 9 2.92 -4.16 -6.00
N SER A 10 1.69 -3.69 -6.25
CA SER A 10 0.99 -3.90 -7.52
C SER A 10 1.25 -2.75 -8.51
N CYS A 11 1.00 -1.50 -8.12
CA CYS A 11 1.14 -0.33 -8.99
C CYS A 11 2.42 0.49 -8.77
N PHE A 12 3.25 0.14 -7.78
CA PHE A 12 4.51 0.81 -7.44
C PHE A 12 4.39 2.30 -7.10
N LEU A 13 3.19 2.78 -6.78
CA LEU A 13 2.94 4.15 -6.32
C LEU A 13 3.04 4.26 -4.80
N VAL A 14 3.53 5.41 -4.33
CA VAL A 14 3.49 5.77 -2.91
C VAL A 14 2.09 6.20 -2.54
N ARG A 15 1.53 5.59 -1.50
CA ARG A 15 0.18 5.83 -0.99
C ARG A 15 0.20 5.99 0.53
N HIS A 16 -0.84 6.60 1.07
CA HIS A 16 -1.00 6.69 2.52
C HIS A 16 -1.33 5.31 3.10
N ARG A 17 -0.85 4.94 4.28
CA ARG A 17 -1.06 3.63 4.93
C ARG A 17 -2.54 3.33 5.20
N SER A 18 -3.38 4.36 5.27
CA SER A 18 -4.84 4.23 5.28
C SER A 18 -5.42 3.61 3.99
N GLN A 19 -4.65 3.59 2.90
CA GLN A 19 -5.02 3.00 1.61
C GLN A 19 -4.47 1.58 1.45
N VAL A 20 -3.92 0.94 2.50
CA VAL A 20 -3.54 -0.48 2.46
C VAL A 20 -4.81 -1.32 2.42
N ALA A 21 -5.00 -2.11 1.36
CA ALA A 21 -6.06 -3.12 1.30
C ALA A 21 -5.60 -4.48 1.82
N LYS A 22 -4.34 -4.84 1.57
CA LYS A 22 -3.84 -6.18 1.86
C LYS A 22 -2.35 -6.19 2.09
N GLU A 23 -1.92 -7.10 2.95
CA GLU A 23 -0.53 -7.45 3.14
C GLU A 23 -0.32 -8.92 2.76
N LYS A 24 0.66 -9.20 1.90
CA LYS A 24 1.01 -10.57 1.49
C LYS A 24 2.52 -10.70 1.38
N ASN A 25 3.12 -11.64 2.12
CA ASN A 25 4.56 -11.89 2.11
C ASN A 25 5.41 -10.61 2.38
N GLY A 26 4.94 -9.74 3.28
CA GLY A 26 5.61 -8.46 3.57
C GLY A 26 5.45 -7.37 2.49
N MET A 27 4.65 -7.63 1.46
CA MET A 27 4.28 -6.63 0.44
C MET A 27 2.91 -6.05 0.75
N LEU A 28 2.80 -4.73 0.66
CA LEU A 28 1.58 -3.98 0.88
C LEU A 28 0.91 -3.67 -0.47
N TYR A 29 -0.40 -3.87 -0.54
CA TYR A 29 -1.21 -3.63 -1.72
C TYR A 29 -2.24 -2.55 -1.41
N CYS A 30 -2.42 -1.58 -2.31
CA CYS A 30 -3.37 -0.50 -2.11
C CYS A 30 -4.80 -0.89 -2.46
N THR A 31 -5.78 -0.20 -1.86
CA THR A 31 -7.23 -0.38 -2.12
C THR A 31 -7.61 -0.15 -3.58
N ASP A 32 -6.84 0.64 -4.32
CA ASP A 32 -7.04 0.87 -5.75
C ASP A 32 -6.66 -0.34 -6.62
N CYS A 33 -5.80 -1.25 -6.11
CA CYS A 33 -5.35 -2.43 -6.86
C CYS A 33 -6.07 -3.73 -6.45
N GLU A 34 -6.59 -3.81 -5.23
CA GLU A 34 -7.34 -4.97 -4.71
C GLU A 34 -8.86 -4.69 -4.60
N GLY A 35 -9.32 -3.47 -4.94
CA GLY A 35 -10.74 -3.10 -5.06
C GLY A 35 -11.24 -3.26 -6.49
#